data_AF-A0A1A3BD97-F1
#
_entry.id   AF-A0A1A3BD97-F1
#
_cell.length_a   1.000
_cell.length_b   1.000
_cell.length_c   1.000
_cell.angle_alpha   90.00
_cell.angle_beta   90.00
_cell.angle_gamma   90.00
#
_symmetry.space_group_name_H-M   'P 1'
#
loop_
_entity.id
_entity.type
_entity.pdbx_description
1 polymer ?
#
loop_
_entity_poly.entity_id
_entity_poly.type
_entity_poly.pdbx_seq_one_letter_code
_entity_poly.pdbx_strand_id
1 'polypeptide(L)'
;MFAAGAVLFGFTFYDRYWRWRDCFNELGRCYDPENQNVYLEQAGVVWGGLTGVCVVCVVIAAPLAWLSMRSPADFSNRLLK
;
A
#
# COMPACT_ATOMS: atom_id res chain seq x y z
N MET A 1 6.40 6.13 9.29
CA MET A 1 5.02 5.60 9.39
C MET A 1 4.58 4.87 8.12
N PHE A 2 4.71 5.47 6.92
CA PHE A 2 4.28 4.82 5.66
C PHE A 2 5.01 3.53 5.30
N ALA A 3 6.30 3.38 5.63
CA ALA A 3 7.03 2.13 5.39
C ALA A 3 6.48 0.95 6.21
N ALA A 4 6.21 1.16 7.50
CA ALA A 4 5.56 0.16 8.34
C ALA A 4 4.13 -0.16 7.85
N GLY A 5 3.40 0.87 7.38
CA GLY A 5 2.10 0.69 6.73
C GLY A 5 2.18 -0.17 5.46
N ALA A 6 3.16 0.07 4.59
CA ALA A 6 3.37 -0.73 3.38
C ALA A 6 3.64 -2.21 3.70
N VAL A 7 4.45 -2.48 4.73
CA VAL A 7 4.71 -3.86 5.19
C VAL A 7 3.44 -4.51 5.76
N LEU A 8 2.76 -3.81 6.68
CA LEU A 8 1.56 -4.34 7.33
C LEU A 8 0.45 -4.63 6.31
N PHE A 9 0.12 -3.65 5.46
CA PHE A 9 -0.94 -3.81 4.48
C PHE A 9 -0.55 -4.77 3.36
N GLY A 10 0.74 -4.82 2.99
CA GLY A 10 1.22 -5.80 2.01
C GLY A 10 1.08 -7.23 2.54
N PHE A 11 1.40 -7.44 3.82
CA PHE A 11 1.16 -8.72 4.47
C PHE A 11 -0.33 -9.08 4.53
N THR A 12 -1.21 -8.13 4.89
CA THR A 12 -2.65 -8.42 4.92
C THR A 12 -3.24 -8.63 3.52
N PHE A 13 -2.75 -7.93 2.49
CA PHE A 13 -3.10 -8.19 1.10
C PHE A 13 -2.69 -9.61 0.67
N TYR A 14 -1.48 -10.04 1.04
CA TYR A 14 -1.03 -11.39 0.74
C TYR A 14 -1.92 -12.44 1.41
N ASP A 15 -2.14 -12.30 2.72
CA ASP A 15 -2.82 -13.32 3.52
C ASP A 15 -4.34 -13.37 3.24
N ARG A 16 -4.97 -12.21 3.04
CA ARG A 16 -6.43 -12.12 2.86
C ARG A 16 -6.88 -12.25 1.41
N TYR A 17 -5.99 -12.07 0.43
CA TYR A 17 -6.34 -12.10 -0.98
C TYR A 17 -5.36 -12.90 -1.84
N TRP A 18 -4.08 -12.52 -1.91
CA TRP A 18 -3.17 -13.05 -2.95
C TRP A 18 -3.00 -14.57 -2.85
N ARG A 19 -2.92 -15.12 -1.64
CA ARG A 19 -2.84 -16.57 -1.39
C ARG A 19 -4.05 -17.35 -1.92
N TRP A 20 -5.22 -16.73 -1.96
CA TRP A 20 -6.52 -17.36 -2.27
C TRP A 20 -7.09 -16.92 -3.63
N ARG A 21 -6.32 -16.14 -4.41
CA ARG A 21 -6.81 -15.45 -5.61
C ARG A 21 -7.35 -16.38 -6.71
N ASP A 22 -6.91 -17.64 -6.73
CA ASP A 22 -7.32 -18.62 -7.73
C ASP A 22 -8.49 -19.52 -7.25
N CYS A 23 -9.06 -19.26 -6.06
CA CYS A 23 -10.13 -20.05 -5.42
C CYS A 23 -11.52 -19.39 -5.47
N PHE A 24 -11.60 -18.09 -5.78
CA PHE A 24 -12.86 -17.36 -5.71
C PHE A 24 -13.89 -17.88 -6.74
N ASN A 25 -15.13 -18.11 -6.29
CA ASN A 25 -16.25 -18.48 -7.14
C ASN A 25 -16.95 -17.25 -7.76
N GLU A 26 -18.09 -17.46 -8.42
CA GLU A 26 -18.87 -16.41 -9.08
C GLU A 26 -19.42 -15.34 -8.12
N LEU A 27 -19.43 -15.63 -6.81
CA LEU A 27 -19.83 -14.69 -5.75
C LEU A 27 -18.62 -13.96 -5.13
N GLY A 28 -17.41 -14.21 -5.62
CA GLY A 28 -16.17 -13.65 -5.09
C GLY A 28 -15.78 -14.20 -3.71
N ARG A 29 -16.14 -15.45 -3.41
CA ARG A 29 -15.89 -16.10 -2.11
C ARG A 29 -15.01 -17.34 -2.25
N CYS A 30 -14.06 -17.52 -1.34
CA CYS A 30 -13.28 -18.73 -1.19
C CYS A 30 -13.44 -19.23 0.24
N TYR A 31 -13.85 -20.49 0.42
CA TYR A 31 -13.98 -21.10 1.73
C TYR A 31 -12.76 -21.97 2.02
N ASP A 32 -12.12 -21.72 3.15
CA ASP A 32 -11.02 -22.51 3.68
C ASP A 32 -11.57 -23.53 4.70
N PRO A 33 -11.59 -24.83 4.36
CA PRO A 33 -12.11 -25.87 5.24
C PRO A 33 -11.19 -26.17 6.42
N GLU A 34 -9.89 -25.82 6.36
CA GLU A 34 -8.95 -26.10 7.46
C GLU A 34 -9.19 -25.11 8.60
N ASN A 35 -9.27 -23.82 8.27
CA ASN A 35 -9.44 -22.75 9.26
C ASN A 35 -10.89 -22.29 9.42
N GLN A 36 -11.83 -22.91 8.69
CA GLN A 36 -13.26 -22.60 8.73
C GLN A 36 -13.55 -21.13 8.41
N ASN A 37 -12.79 -20.54 7.49
CA ASN A 37 -12.84 -19.11 7.18
C ASN A 37 -13.33 -18.86 5.75
N VAL A 38 -13.94 -17.70 5.51
CA VAL A 38 -14.36 -17.26 4.17
C VAL A 38 -13.57 -16.03 3.77
N TYR A 39 -12.78 -16.17 2.72
CA TYR A 39 -12.06 -15.08 2.09
C TYR A 39 -12.91 -14.44 1.00
N LEU A 40 -12.76 -13.13 0.83
CA LEU A 40 -13.53 -12.33 -0.12
C LEU A 40 -12.61 -11.68 -1.14
N GLU A 41 -13.00 -11.72 -2.41
CA GLU A 41 -12.24 -11.12 -3.51
C GLU A 41 -12.03 -9.61 -3.33
N GLN A 42 -13.04 -8.91 -2.77
CA GLN A 42 -12.97 -7.48 -2.46
C GLN A 42 -11.81 -7.10 -1.52
N ALA A 43 -11.32 -8.06 -0.72
CA ALA A 43 -10.15 -7.84 0.13
C ALA A 43 -8.91 -7.44 -0.71
N GLY A 44 -8.81 -7.90 -1.96
CA GLY A 44 -7.74 -7.53 -2.87
C GLY A 44 -7.70 -6.04 -3.17
N VAL A 45 -8.84 -5.45 -3.51
CA VAL A 45 -8.95 -4.01 -3.80
C VAL A 45 -8.66 -3.18 -2.55
N VAL A 46 -9.23 -3.57 -1.41
CA VAL A 46 -9.07 -2.84 -0.14
C VAL A 46 -7.62 -2.87 0.34
N TRP A 47 -7.05 -4.05 0.58
CA TRP A 47 -5.71 -4.17 1.15
C TRP A 47 -4.61 -3.86 0.12
N GLY A 48 -4.82 -4.24 -1.14
CA GLY A 48 -3.90 -3.90 -2.23
C GLY A 48 -3.84 -2.40 -2.48
N GLY A 49 -4.99 -1.72 -2.45
CA GLY A 49 -5.06 -0.25 -2.56
C GLY A 49 -4.32 0.46 -1.42
N LEU A 50 -4.56 0.05 -0.18
CA LEU A 50 -3.85 0.61 0.99
C LEU A 50 -2.33 0.39 0.91
N THR A 51 -1.91 -0.81 0.48
CA THR A 51 -0.50 -1.13 0.23
C THR A 51 0.09 -0.21 -0.83
N GLY A 52 -0.59 -0.08 -1.97
CA GLY A 52 -0.17 0.77 -3.09
C GLY A 52 0.01 2.23 -2.68
N VAL A 53 -0.95 2.80 -1.94
CA VAL A 53 -0.85 4.17 -1.42
C VAL A 53 0.37 4.33 -0.53
N CYS A 54 0.60 3.42 0.41
CA CYS A 54 1.76 3.49 1.30
C CYS A 54 3.08 3.40 0.53
N VAL A 55 3.18 2.51 -0.47
CA VAL A 55 4.36 2.38 -1.34
C VAL A 55 4.60 3.66 -2.12
N VAL A 56 3.56 4.25 -2.72
CA VAL A 56 3.66 5.53 -3.45
C VAL A 56 4.16 6.64 -2.53
N CYS A 57 3.65 6.74 -1.31
CA CYS A 57 4.12 7.73 -0.35
C CYS A 57 5.61 7.55 0.01
N VAL A 58 6.06 6.30 0.15
CA VAL A 58 7.46 5.97 0.49
C VAL A 58 8.42 6.24 -0.68
N VAL A 59 8.03 5.87 -1.89
CA VAL A 59 8.94 5.87 -3.06
C VAL A 59 8.93 7.21 -3.80
N ILE A 60 7.79 7.91 -3.80
CA ILE A 60 7.61 9.11 -4.62
C ILE A 60 7.46 10.34 -3.72
N ALA A 61 6.44 10.38 -2.87
CA ALA A 61 6.11 11.61 -2.15
C ALA A 61 7.18 12.01 -1.13
N ALA A 62 7.68 11.07 -0.32
CA ALA A 62 8.70 11.37 0.68
C ALA A 62 10.05 11.78 0.06
N PRO A 63 10.57 11.10 -0.98
CA PRO A 63 11.80 11.54 -1.65
C PRO A 63 11.64 12.87 -2.36
N LEU A 64 10.52 13.10 -3.06
CA LEU A 64 10.27 14.40 -3.71
C LEU A 64 10.16 15.54 -2.68
N ALA A 65 9.45 15.32 -1.57
CA ALA A 65 9.38 16.30 -0.49
C ALA A 65 10.76 16.56 0.12
N TRP A 66 11.56 15.51 0.35
CA TRP A 66 12.92 15.64 0.86
C TRP A 66 13.84 16.40 -0.10
N LEU A 67 13.79 16.11 -1.40
CA LEU A 67 14.56 16.82 -2.42
C LEU A 67 14.13 18.28 -2.55
N SER A 68 12.83 18.54 -2.48
CA SER A 68 12.27 19.90 -2.47
C SER A 68 12.81 20.70 -1.29
N MET A 69 12.75 20.15 -0.08
CA MET A 69 13.31 20.79 1.12
C MET A 69 14.84 20.96 1.07
N ARG A 70 15.55 20.06 0.38
CA ARG A 70 17.02 20.11 0.29
C ARG A 70 17.53 21.09 -0.77
N SER A 71 16.69 21.55 -1.70
CA SER A 71 17.13 22.37 -2.83
C SER A 71 17.61 23.76 -2.41
N PRO A 72 18.93 24.08 -2.50
CA PRO A 72 19.49 25.36 -2.03
C PRO A 72 19.06 26.59 -2.83
N ALA A 73 18.51 26.38 -4.03
CA ALA A 73 18.09 27.44 -4.96
C ALA A 73 16.88 28.26 -4.46
N ASP A 74 15.99 27.68 -3.63
CA ASP A 74 14.89 28.43 -3.00
C ASP A 74 15.41 29.31 -1.86
N PHE A 75 16.37 28.83 -1.06
CA PHE A 75 16.97 29.58 0.05
C PHE A 75 17.67 30.86 -0.42
N SER A 76 18.46 30.78 -1.50
CA SER A 76 19.15 31.94 -2.07
C SER A 76 18.17 32.99 -2.62
N ASN A 77 17.10 32.59 -3.31
CA ASN A 77 16.10 33.50 -3.88
C ASN A 77 15.20 34.16 -2.81
N ARG A 78 15.12 33.57 -1.62
CA ARG A 78 14.35 34.10 -0.48
C ARG A 78 15.15 35.07 0.39
N LEU A 79 16.48 35.05 0.33
CA LEU A 79 17.38 36.00 1.01
C LEU A 79 17.73 37.24 0.17
N LEU A 80 17.56 37.17 -1.15
CA LEU A 80 17.83 38.26 -2.10
C LEU A 80 16.61 39.14 -2.39
N LYS A 81 15.50 38.95 -1.67
CA LYS A 81 14.32 39.81 -1.64
C LYS A 81 14.19 40.44 -0.26
#